data_AF-A0A0F9QYV9-F1
#
_entry.id   AF-A0A0F9QYV9-F1
#
_cell.length_a   1.000
_cell.length_b   1.000
_cell.length_c   1.000
_cell.angle_alpha   90.00
_cell.angle_beta   90.00
_cell.angle_gamma   90.00
#
_symmetry.space_group_name_H-M   'P 1'
#
loop_
_entity.id
_entity.type
_entity.pdbx_description
1 polymer ?
#
loop_
_entity_poly.entity_id
_entity_poly.type
_entity_poly.pdbx_seq_one_letter_code
_entity_poly.pdbx_strand_id
1 'polypeptide(L)'
;MIPTGWIEALVDVDRALEFSGDVIDEYSKLVDLKGNYEFLTVKLPTITSSTISVYGQETEAVSEVPVPVHFWGDSDADTNVEQATVAATTALILTFRIGALQYIRIRANSTQAADISVKVRGFNRG
;
A
#
# COMPACT_ATOMS: atom_id res chain seq x y z
N MET A 1 -18.58 -5.44 12.14
CA MET A 1 -17.23 -5.21 12.73
C MET A 1 -16.80 -3.78 12.39
N ILE A 2 -16.07 -3.09 13.26
CA ILE A 2 -15.68 -1.67 13.07
C ILE A 2 -14.40 -1.63 12.22
N PRO A 3 -14.34 -0.87 11.10
CA PRO A 3 -13.10 -0.63 10.35
C PRO A 3 -12.00 -0.07 11.25
N THR A 4 -10.73 -0.28 10.90
CA THR A 4 -9.66 0.46 11.59
C THR A 4 -9.86 1.97 11.44
N GLY A 5 -9.27 2.74 12.34
CA GLY A 5 -8.96 4.13 12.04
C GLY A 5 -8.11 4.25 10.78
N TRP A 6 -8.05 5.45 10.19
CA TRP A 6 -7.10 5.71 9.10
C TRP A 6 -5.67 5.74 9.65
N ILE A 7 -4.79 4.96 9.03
CA ILE A 7 -3.38 4.84 9.37
C ILE A 7 -2.58 5.48 8.24
N GLU A 8 -1.53 6.22 8.57
CA GLU A 8 -0.64 6.82 7.58
C GLU A 8 0.42 5.80 7.12
N ALA A 9 0.59 5.72 5.81
CA ALA A 9 1.63 4.98 5.10
C ALA A 9 2.50 6.00 4.35
N LEU A 10 3.63 6.36 4.95
CA LEU A 10 4.56 7.34 4.36
C LEU A 10 5.58 6.62 3.48
N VAL A 11 5.59 6.95 2.19
CA VAL A 11 6.71 6.68 1.27
C VAL A 11 7.69 7.83 1.45
N ASP A 12 8.89 7.53 1.96
CA ASP A 12 9.88 8.49 2.47
C ASP A 12 11.14 8.39 1.61
N VAL A 13 11.51 9.49 0.96
CA VAL A 13 12.64 9.54 0.00
C VAL A 13 14.02 9.54 0.67
N ASP A 14 14.08 9.84 1.98
CA ASP A 14 15.31 9.94 2.76
C ASP A 14 15.50 8.76 3.72
N ARG A 15 14.73 7.69 3.53
CA ARG A 15 14.73 6.55 4.45
C ARG A 15 16.02 5.75 4.34
N ALA A 16 16.83 5.78 5.40
CA ALA A 16 18.02 4.95 5.51
C ALA A 16 17.68 3.59 6.14
N LEU A 17 17.93 2.51 5.39
CA LEU A 17 18.07 1.12 5.84
C LEU A 17 16.79 0.47 6.41
N GLU A 18 15.93 -0.01 5.52
CA GLU A 18 15.06 -1.14 5.84
C GLU A 18 14.98 -2.03 4.59
N PHE A 19 15.46 -3.27 4.72
CA PHE A 19 15.64 -4.30 3.67
C PHE A 19 17.01 -4.34 2.97
N SER A 20 17.59 -5.53 2.89
CA SER A 20 18.74 -5.83 2.01
C SER A 20 18.19 -6.26 0.65
N GLY A 21 18.23 -5.39 -0.36
CA GLY A 21 17.87 -5.74 -1.74
C GLY A 21 16.69 -4.96 -2.34
N ASP A 22 16.02 -4.09 -1.58
CA ASP A 22 14.98 -3.20 -2.10
C ASP A 22 15.58 -1.81 -2.38
N VAL A 23 14.99 -1.09 -3.35
CA VAL A 23 15.22 0.34 -3.53
C VAL A 23 14.38 1.05 -2.47
N ILE A 24 15.01 1.45 -1.36
CA ILE A 24 14.34 1.91 -0.14
C ILE A 24 13.42 3.12 -0.42
N ASP A 25 13.83 3.97 -1.36
CA ASP A 25 13.19 5.21 -1.79
C ASP A 25 11.85 4.98 -2.53
N GLU A 26 11.52 3.72 -2.82
CA GLU A 26 10.28 3.31 -3.48
C GLU A 26 9.24 2.76 -2.50
N TYR A 27 9.60 2.39 -1.28
CA TYR A 27 8.69 1.70 -0.35
C TYR A 27 8.36 2.52 0.90
N SER A 28 7.10 2.44 1.33
CA SER A 28 6.66 2.96 2.62
C SER A 28 7.26 2.18 3.79
N LYS A 29 7.18 2.77 4.99
CA LYS A 29 7.31 1.99 6.23
C LYS A 29 6.29 0.85 6.28
N LEU A 30 6.64 -0.23 6.98
CA LEU A 30 5.69 -1.30 7.25
C LEU A 30 4.53 -0.73 8.06
N VAL A 31 3.32 -0.93 7.58
CA VAL A 31 2.10 -0.46 8.22
C VAL A 31 1.39 -1.63 8.85
N ASP A 32 1.32 -1.62 10.19
CA ASP A 32 0.54 -2.58 10.97
C ASP A 32 -0.92 -2.12 11.07
N LEU A 33 -1.83 -2.91 10.50
CA LEU A 33 -3.27 -2.65 10.54
C LEU A 33 -3.90 -2.91 11.92
N LYS A 34 -3.14 -3.46 12.89
CA LYS A 34 -3.58 -3.85 14.23
C LYS A 34 -4.65 -4.93 14.25
N GLY A 35 -4.71 -5.72 13.19
CA GLY A 35 -5.62 -6.86 13.04
C GLY A 35 -5.55 -7.46 11.65
N ASN A 36 -6.16 -8.64 11.52
CA ASN A 36 -6.28 -9.35 10.25
C ASN A 36 -7.53 -8.89 9.51
N TYR A 37 -7.36 -8.36 8.30
CA TYR A 37 -8.46 -7.81 7.51
C TYR A 37 -8.59 -8.48 6.15
N GLU A 38 -9.83 -8.68 5.69
CA GLU A 38 -10.10 -9.20 4.35
C GLU A 38 -9.80 -8.13 3.28
N PHE A 39 -10.05 -6.86 3.61
CA PHE A 39 -9.92 -5.74 2.68
C PHE A 39 -9.10 -4.58 3.25
N LEU A 40 -8.51 -3.83 2.32
CA LEU A 40 -7.79 -2.58 2.59
C LEU A 40 -8.38 -1.46 1.74
N THR A 41 -8.76 -0.35 2.34
CA THR A 41 -9.01 0.90 1.60
C THR A 41 -7.75 1.77 1.64
N VAL A 42 -7.32 2.26 0.49
CA VAL A 42 -6.18 3.17 0.33
C VAL A 42 -6.69 4.50 -0.22
N LYS A 43 -6.37 5.60 0.43
CA LYS A 43 -6.64 6.96 -0.02
C LYS A 43 -5.32 7.60 -0.45
N LEU A 44 -5.20 7.81 -1.75
CA LEU A 44 -4.05 8.46 -2.37
C LEU A 44 -4.31 9.97 -2.49
N PRO A 45 -3.34 10.82 -2.09
CA PRO A 45 -3.41 12.24 -2.41
C PRO A 45 -3.21 12.45 -3.91
N THR A 46 -3.46 13.67 -4.37
CA THR A 46 -3.06 14.09 -5.72
C THR A 46 -1.53 14.00 -5.83
N ILE A 47 -1.02 13.27 -6.81
CA ILE A 47 0.41 13.06 -7.07
C ILE A 47 0.72 13.28 -8.55
N THR A 48 1.82 13.95 -8.83
CA THR A 48 2.11 14.50 -10.16
C THR A 48 2.58 13.43 -11.16
N SER A 49 3.28 12.39 -10.69
CA SER A 49 3.73 11.26 -11.52
C SER A 49 4.25 10.10 -10.65
N SER A 50 3.36 9.22 -10.19
CA SER A 50 3.80 7.91 -9.65
C SER A 50 2.67 6.91 -9.69
N THR A 51 2.99 5.69 -10.10
CA THR A 51 2.09 4.55 -9.99
C THR A 51 2.33 3.91 -8.63
N ILE A 52 1.26 3.58 -7.90
CA ILE A 52 1.38 3.01 -6.55
C ILE A 52 0.85 1.58 -6.55
N SER A 53 1.63 0.69 -5.94
CA SER A 53 1.27 -0.71 -5.72
C SER A 53 1.22 -1.01 -4.22
N VAL A 54 0.30 -1.90 -3.84
CA VAL A 54 0.13 -2.34 -2.45
C VAL A 54 0.68 -3.75 -2.32
N TYR A 55 1.44 -3.98 -1.26
CA TYR A 55 1.94 -5.30 -0.89
C TYR A 55 1.52 -5.61 0.54
N GLY A 56 1.24 -6.88 0.82
CA GLY A 56 0.94 -7.38 2.15
C GLY A 56 2.02 -8.34 2.66
N GLN A 57 2.08 -8.46 3.99
CA GLN A 57 2.95 -9.37 4.73
C GLN A 57 2.15 -9.98 5.89
N GLU A 58 2.43 -11.24 6.21
CA GLU A 58 1.82 -11.95 7.33
C GLU A 58 2.44 -11.53 8.66
N THR A 59 3.73 -11.19 8.68
CA THR A 59 4.47 -10.82 9.89
C THR A 59 5.20 -9.47 9.78
N GLU A 60 5.71 -8.99 10.91
CA GLU A 60 6.57 -7.80 11.00
C GLU A 60 7.99 -8.03 10.46
N ALA A 61 8.37 -9.30 10.22
CA ALA A 61 9.75 -9.64 9.90
C ALA A 61 10.24 -8.92 8.63
N VAL A 62 11.27 -8.10 8.78
CA VAL A 62 11.88 -7.35 7.67
C VAL A 62 12.42 -8.28 6.58
N SER A 63 12.73 -9.55 6.89
CA SER A 63 13.17 -10.55 5.92
C SER A 63 12.03 -11.23 5.15
N GLU A 64 10.77 -10.96 5.47
CA GLU A 64 9.63 -11.57 4.79
C GLU A 64 9.44 -10.96 3.40
N VAL A 65 9.27 -11.82 2.39
CA VAL A 65 9.01 -11.37 1.02
C VAL A 65 7.59 -10.82 0.93
N PRO A 66 7.39 -9.52 0.66
CA PRO A 66 6.06 -8.95 0.52
C PRO A 66 5.32 -9.53 -0.69
N VAL A 67 4.03 -9.85 -0.53
CA VAL A 67 3.17 -10.37 -1.60
C VAL A 67 2.28 -9.28 -2.18
N PRO A 68 2.10 -9.19 -3.51
CA PRO A 68 1.19 -8.22 -4.12
C PRO A 68 -0.26 -8.51 -3.73
N VAL A 69 -1.08 -7.46 -3.55
CA VAL A 69 -2.52 -7.60 -3.24
C VAL A 69 -3.40 -7.20 -4.42
N HIS A 70 -4.60 -7.79 -4.50
CA HIS A 70 -5.49 -7.66 -5.66
C HIS A 70 -6.53 -6.55 -5.46
N PHE A 71 -6.84 -5.81 -6.53
CA PHE A 71 -7.91 -4.82 -6.55
C PHE A 71 -9.28 -5.49 -6.72
N TRP A 72 -10.27 -5.02 -5.97
CA TRP A 72 -11.61 -5.64 -5.95
C TRP A 72 -12.51 -5.23 -7.13
N GLY A 73 -12.20 -4.14 -7.83
CA GLY A 73 -13.09 -3.56 -8.85
C GLY A 73 -13.01 -4.16 -10.25
N ASP A 74 -12.21 -5.20 -10.47
CA ASP A 74 -12.12 -5.89 -11.76
C ASP A 74 -12.20 -7.41 -11.53
N SER A 75 -13.23 -8.05 -12.09
CA SER A 75 -13.50 -9.49 -11.89
C SER A 75 -12.52 -10.39 -12.67
N ASP A 76 -11.68 -9.81 -13.52
CA ASP A 76 -10.66 -10.50 -14.32
C ASP A 76 -9.22 -10.12 -13.91
N ALA A 77 -9.00 -9.61 -12.69
CA ALA A 77 -7.68 -9.17 -12.22
C ALA A 77 -6.73 -10.34 -11.88
N ASP A 78 -6.14 -10.96 -12.91
CA ASP A 78 -4.97 -11.87 -12.82
C ASP A 78 -3.64 -11.11 -12.62
N THR A 79 -3.67 -9.80 -12.42
CA THR A 79 -2.48 -8.93 -12.43
C THR A 79 -2.20 -8.33 -11.06
N ASN A 80 -0.91 -8.38 -10.68
CA ASN A 80 -0.30 -7.42 -9.76
C ASN A 80 -0.79 -6.03 -10.16
N VAL A 81 -1.52 -5.35 -9.27
CA VAL A 81 -2.13 -4.09 -9.65
C VAL A 81 -1.05 -3.00 -9.61
N GLU A 82 -0.32 -2.86 -10.71
CA GLU A 82 0.25 -1.59 -11.13
C GLU A 82 -0.91 -0.69 -11.52
N GLN A 83 -1.49 0.01 -10.54
CA GLN A 83 -2.35 1.12 -10.91
C GLN A 83 -1.46 2.28 -11.29
N ALA A 84 -1.46 2.56 -12.60
CA ALA A 84 -0.95 3.78 -13.19
C ALA A 84 -1.74 4.98 -12.67
N THR A 85 -1.50 5.34 -11.41
CA THR A 85 -2.20 6.46 -10.78
C THR A 85 -1.56 7.75 -11.25
N VAL A 86 -1.90 8.17 -12.47
CA VAL A 86 -1.74 9.55 -12.90
C VAL A 86 -2.80 10.38 -12.15
N ALA A 87 -2.66 10.53 -10.82
CA ALA A 87 -3.53 11.38 -10.01
C ALA A 87 -3.05 12.83 -10.08
N ALA A 88 -2.84 13.34 -11.29
CA ALA A 88 -2.37 14.70 -11.53
C ALA A 88 -3.40 15.76 -11.12
N THR A 89 -4.67 15.39 -10.89
CA THR A 89 -5.76 16.36 -10.66
C THR A 89 -6.75 16.00 -9.53
N THR A 90 -6.87 14.75 -9.08
CA THR A 90 -7.82 14.37 -8.02
C THR A 90 -7.30 13.28 -7.08
N ALA A 91 -7.68 13.35 -5.81
CA ALA A 91 -7.41 12.30 -4.82
C ALA A 91 -8.22 11.03 -5.16
N LEU A 92 -7.58 9.87 -4.99
CA LEU A 92 -8.15 8.57 -5.35
C LEU A 92 -8.44 7.74 -4.10
N ILE A 93 -9.53 6.97 -4.11
CA ILE A 93 -9.84 5.99 -3.06
C ILE A 93 -9.97 4.62 -3.72
N LEU A 94 -9.12 3.68 -3.29
CA LEU A 94 -9.02 2.33 -3.82
C LEU A 94 -9.34 1.29 -2.75
N THR A 95 -9.90 0.16 -3.15
CA THR A 95 -10.16 -0.97 -2.26
C THR A 95 -9.50 -2.24 -2.81
N PHE A 96 -8.67 -2.87 -1.98
CA PHE A 96 -7.95 -4.10 -2.27
C PHE A 96 -8.46 -5.24 -1.39
N ARG A 97 -8.41 -6.47 -1.91
CA ARG A 97 -8.57 -7.68 -1.12
C ARG A 97 -7.19 -8.15 -0.70
N ILE A 98 -6.97 -8.25 0.61
CA ILE A 98 -5.65 -8.58 1.18
C ILE A 98 -5.63 -9.94 1.88
N GLY A 99 -6.74 -10.67 1.95
CA GLY A 99 -6.73 -12.09 2.34
C GLY A 99 -6.32 -12.38 3.79
N ALA A 100 -6.70 -11.52 4.74
CA ALA A 100 -6.41 -11.63 6.18
C ALA A 100 -4.97 -11.25 6.60
N LEU A 101 -4.24 -10.52 5.74
CA LEU A 101 -2.93 -9.95 6.11
C LEU A 101 -3.07 -8.82 7.13
N GLN A 102 -2.10 -8.71 8.03
CA GLN A 102 -2.03 -7.67 9.07
C GLN A 102 -1.09 -6.52 8.68
N TYR A 103 -0.04 -6.81 7.94
CA TYR A 103 0.99 -5.84 7.61
C TYR A 103 0.94 -5.49 6.14
N ILE A 104 1.09 -4.22 5.80
CA ILE A 104 1.09 -3.74 4.41
C ILE A 104 2.23 -2.77 4.15
N ARG A 105 2.67 -2.72 2.90
CA ARG A 105 3.60 -1.73 2.36
C ARG A 105 3.01 -1.11 1.10
N ILE A 106 3.31 0.16 0.89
CA ILE A 106 2.96 0.91 -0.30
C ILE A 106 4.24 1.14 -1.09
N ARG A 107 4.27 0.72 -2.35
CA ARG A 107 5.38 0.96 -3.27
C ARG A 107 5.01 2.01 -4.29
N ALA A 108 5.88 3.00 -4.49
CA ALA A 108 5.91 3.82 -5.69
C ALA A 108 6.78 3.14 -6.75
N ASN A 109 6.26 2.86 -7.96
CA ASN A 109 7.05 2.15 -8.99
C ASN A 109 8.04 3.05 -9.75
N SER A 110 8.44 4.15 -9.13
CA SER A 110 9.53 5.03 -9.56
C SER A 110 10.10 5.74 -8.35
N THR A 111 11.37 6.12 -8.40
CA THR A 111 11.97 7.01 -7.39
C THR A 111 11.14 8.28 -7.26
N GLN A 112 10.82 8.65 -6.03
CA GLN A 112 10.05 9.86 -5.75
C GLN A 112 10.98 11.06 -5.54
N ALA A 113 10.54 12.23 -5.98
CA ALA A 113 11.25 13.50 -5.75
C ALA A 113 10.85 14.17 -4.42
N ALA A 114 9.82 13.65 -3.75
CA ALA A 114 9.29 14.12 -2.48
C ALA A 114 8.49 13.00 -1.80
N ASP A 115 8.29 13.12 -0.48
CA ASP A 115 7.50 12.16 0.30
C ASP A 115 6.05 12.08 -0.18
N ILE A 116 5.48 10.87 -0.10
CA ILE A 116 4.06 10.62 -0.37
C ILE A 116 3.39 10.07 0.88
N SER A 117 2.46 10.85 1.45
CA SER A 117 1.59 10.41 2.54
C SER A 117 0.32 9.74 1.98
N VAL A 118 0.24 8.43 2.14
CA VAL A 118 -0.94 7.63 1.79
C VAL A 118 -1.71 7.29 3.07
N LYS A 119 -3.05 7.26 3.02
CA LYS A 119 -3.85 6.80 4.16
C LYS A 119 -4.47 5.46 3.87
N VAL A 120 -4.34 4.51 4.79
CA VAL A 120 -4.88 3.17 4.66
C VAL A 120 -5.83 2.83 5.80
N ARG A 121 -6.75 1.89 5.57
CA ARG A 121 -7.57 1.31 6.64
C ARG A 121 -8.00 -0.12 6.29
N GLY A 122 -7.99 -1.01 7.27
CA GLY A 122 -8.46 -2.39 7.14
C GLY A 122 -9.95 -2.51 7.47
N PHE A 123 -10.65 -3.41 6.79
CA PHE A 123 -12.03 -3.79 7.13
C PHE A 123 -12.37 -5.23 6.67
N ASN A 124 -13.42 -5.81 7.26
CA ASN A 124 -13.94 -7.14 6.94
C ASN A 124 -15.33 -7.05 6.30
N ARG A 125 -15.73 -8.02 5.45
CA ARG A 125 -17.12 -8.17 5.03
C ARG A 125 -17.93 -8.55 6.27
N GLY A 126 -18.93 -7.72 6.61
CA GLY A 126 -19.83 -7.97 7.74
C GLY A 126 -20.73 -9.17 7.49
#